data_AF-A0AA89BBQ2-F1
#
_entry.id   AF-A0AA89BBQ2-F1
#
_cell.length_a   1.000
_cell.length_b   1.000
_cell.length_c   1.000
_cell.angle_alpha   90.00
_cell.angle_beta   90.00
_cell.angle_gamma   90.00
#
_symmetry.space_group_name_H-M   'P 1'
#
loop_
_entity.id
_entity.type
_entity.pdbx_description
1 polymer ?
#
loop_
_entity_poly.entity_id
_entity_poly.type
_entity_poly.pdbx_seq_one_letter_code
_entity_poly.pdbx_strand_id
1 'polypeptide(L)'
;MASSWVFFCRLLLLVLVPSAFANVVLIGSNVTLSFDDIEANFAPSVKGSGVCGMLYVAEPLDACSPLTKKAVVAKDGVPSPFALIIRGGCSFEDKVRRAQAAGFKAAIVYDDEDGDLVASKDFSLPTERKESFSRQGMPVA
;
A
#
# COMPACT_ATOMS: atom_id res chain seq x y z
N MET A 1 8.51 -36.78 52.70
CA MET A 1 9.73 -35.94 52.63
C MET A 1 10.38 -35.91 51.25
N ALA A 2 10.30 -36.99 50.44
CA ALA A 2 10.89 -37.03 49.10
C ALA A 2 10.23 -36.12 48.05
N SER A 3 8.90 -35.91 48.11
CA SER A 3 8.16 -35.11 47.10
C SER A 3 8.59 -33.64 47.08
N SER A 4 8.86 -33.05 48.25
CA SER A 4 9.24 -31.64 48.39
C SER A 4 10.56 -31.34 47.68
N TRP A 5 11.55 -32.24 47.79
CA TRP A 5 12.84 -32.10 47.10
C TRP A 5 12.68 -32.09 45.57
N VAL A 6 11.77 -32.90 45.03
CA VAL A 6 11.51 -32.94 43.57
C VAL A 6 10.89 -31.63 43.09
N PHE A 7 10.00 -31.03 43.88
CA PHE A 7 9.44 -29.70 43.60
C PHE A 7 10.50 -28.61 43.66
N PHE A 8 11.39 -28.63 44.67
CA PHE A 8 12.51 -27.70 44.75
C PHE A 8 13.49 -27.86 43.59
N CYS A 9 13.84 -29.09 43.19
CA CYS A 9 14.67 -29.34 42.01
C CYS A 9 13.99 -28.87 40.71
N ARG A 10 12.68 -29.08 40.55
CA ARG A 10 11.93 -28.60 39.38
C ARG A 10 11.86 -27.07 39.33
N LEU A 11 11.63 -26.42 40.47
CA LEU A 11 11.60 -24.97 40.57
C LEU A 11 13.00 -24.37 40.30
N LEU A 12 14.06 -24.98 40.83
CA LEU A 12 15.44 -24.57 40.59
C LEU A 12 15.83 -24.74 39.11
N LEU A 13 15.40 -25.82 38.46
CA LEU A 13 15.64 -26.06 37.03
C LEU A 13 14.91 -25.02 36.14
N LEU A 14 13.73 -24.54 36.53
CA LEU A 14 12.99 -23.50 35.79
C LEU A 14 13.64 -22.12 35.91
N VAL A 15 14.28 -21.82 37.05
CA VAL A 15 14.98 -20.53 37.28
C VAL A 15 16.33 -20.48 36.57
N LEU A 16 16.93 -21.64 36.27
CA LEU A 16 18.23 -21.75 35.60
C LEU A 16 18.15 -21.67 34.05
N VAL A 17 16.95 -21.57 33.46
CA VAL A 17 16.82 -21.41 32.00
C VAL A 17 17.21 -19.98 31.62
N PRO A 18 18.31 -19.77 30.86
CA PRO A 18 18.68 -18.45 30.41
C PRO A 18 17.65 -17.95 29.41
N SER A 19 16.98 -16.83 29.71
CA SER A 19 16.15 -16.13 28.74
C SER A 19 17.04 -15.48 27.68
N ALA A 20 17.00 -15.98 26.44
CA ALA A 20 17.66 -15.33 25.32
C ALA A 20 16.73 -14.23 24.77
N PHE A 21 17.18 -12.99 24.83
CA PHE A 21 16.56 -11.88 24.11
C PHE A 21 17.37 -11.62 22.84
N ALA A 22 16.72 -11.64 21.68
CA ALA A 22 17.31 -11.22 20.43
C ALA A 22 16.71 -9.87 20.02
N ASN A 23 17.55 -8.93 19.63
CA ASN A 23 17.11 -7.65 19.06
C ASN A 23 17.48 -7.66 17.58
N VAL A 24 16.48 -7.60 16.70
CA VAL A 24 16.68 -7.54 15.26
C VAL A 24 16.73 -6.06 14.87
N VAL A 25 17.94 -5.55 14.65
CA VAL A 25 18.15 -4.19 14.16
C VAL A 25 18.35 -4.24 12.66
N LEU A 26 17.33 -3.87 11.90
CA LEU A 26 17.41 -3.72 10.44
C LEU A 26 18.03 -2.36 10.12
N ILE A 27 19.32 -2.36 9.77
CA ILE A 27 20.02 -1.16 9.29
C ILE A 27 20.02 -1.19 7.76
N GLY A 28 19.00 -0.62 7.14
CA GLY A 28 18.95 -0.43 5.69
C GLY A 28 19.59 0.89 5.30
N SER A 29 20.81 0.86 4.76
CA SER A 29 21.40 2.04 4.10
C SER A 29 21.04 2.03 2.62
N ASN A 30 20.18 2.97 2.20
CA ASN A 30 19.86 3.28 0.79
C ASN A 30 19.49 2.08 -0.08
N VAL A 31 18.51 1.28 0.35
CA VAL A 31 17.95 0.19 -0.46
C VAL A 31 16.86 0.76 -1.36
N THR A 32 17.09 0.70 -2.68
CA THR A 32 16.04 0.95 -3.68
C THR A 32 15.46 -0.40 -4.08
N LEU A 33 14.16 -0.58 -3.84
CA LEU A 33 13.42 -1.75 -4.29
C LEU A 33 12.55 -1.38 -5.47
N SER A 34 12.31 -2.34 -6.35
CA SER A 34 11.38 -2.25 -7.46
C SER A 34 10.32 -3.32 -7.26
N PHE A 35 9.07 -2.95 -7.49
CA PHE A 35 7.91 -3.82 -7.35
C PHE A 35 7.17 -3.82 -8.68
N ASP A 36 6.59 -4.94 -9.06
CA ASP A 36 5.70 -4.99 -10.20
C ASP A 36 4.42 -4.21 -9.87
N ASP A 37 3.94 -3.43 -10.83
CA ASP A 37 2.76 -2.58 -10.67
C ASP A 37 1.87 -2.58 -11.93
N ILE A 38 0.61 -2.18 -11.74
CA ILE A 38 -0.36 -1.97 -12.82
C ILE A 38 -1.03 -0.62 -12.61
N GLU A 39 -0.99 0.22 -13.64
CA GLU A 39 -1.68 1.52 -13.64
C GLU A 39 -3.21 1.36 -13.59
N ALA A 40 -3.88 2.25 -12.86
CA ALA A 40 -5.33 2.29 -12.82
C ALA A 40 -5.91 2.87 -14.12
N ASN A 41 -6.76 2.11 -14.82
CA ASN A 41 -7.36 2.55 -16.10
C ASN A 41 -8.33 3.74 -15.95
N PHE A 42 -8.78 4.03 -14.73
CA PHE A 42 -9.64 5.17 -14.41
C PHE A 42 -8.86 6.42 -13.97
N ALA A 43 -7.52 6.38 -14.01
CA ALA A 43 -6.64 7.49 -13.66
C ALA A 43 -5.77 7.90 -14.87
N PRO A 44 -5.24 9.13 -14.90
CA PRO A 44 -4.27 9.53 -15.92
C PRO A 44 -3.04 8.63 -15.89
N SER A 45 -2.54 8.24 -17.06
CA SER A 45 -1.33 7.42 -17.16
C SER A 45 -0.11 8.11 -16.59
N VAL A 46 0.79 7.33 -15.99
CA VAL A 46 2.07 7.87 -15.51
C VAL A 46 3.00 8.08 -16.71
N LYS A 47 3.68 9.23 -16.74
CA LYS A 47 4.68 9.47 -17.80
C LYS A 47 5.78 8.43 -17.70
N GLY A 48 6.40 8.06 -18.83
CA GLY A 48 7.50 7.07 -18.83
C GLY A 48 8.73 7.42 -17.98
N SER A 49 8.85 8.66 -17.49
CA SER A 49 9.85 9.06 -16.49
C SER A 49 9.50 8.73 -15.04
N GLY A 50 8.29 8.22 -14.78
CA GLY A 50 7.74 8.03 -13.44
C GLY A 50 7.35 9.35 -12.76
N VAL A 51 6.86 9.24 -11.52
CA VAL A 51 6.61 10.36 -10.60
C VAL A 51 7.30 10.09 -9.27
N CYS A 52 8.09 11.05 -8.78
CA CYS A 52 8.70 10.97 -7.46
C CYS A 52 7.78 11.56 -6.38
N GLY A 53 7.70 10.89 -5.23
CA GLY A 53 6.91 11.34 -4.11
C GLY A 53 7.34 10.70 -2.79
N MET A 54 6.79 11.22 -1.70
CA MET A 54 6.92 10.64 -0.37
C MET A 54 5.69 9.82 -0.05
N LEU A 55 5.91 8.59 0.40
CA LEU A 55 4.85 7.64 0.70
C LEU A 55 4.33 7.82 2.13
N TYR A 56 3.01 7.89 2.28
CA TYR A 56 2.31 8.01 3.55
C TYR A 56 1.29 6.88 3.67
N VAL A 57 1.34 6.14 4.77
CA VAL A 57 0.33 5.13 5.09
C VAL A 57 -1.01 5.81 5.34
N ALA A 58 -2.05 5.36 4.63
CA ALA A 58 -3.41 5.89 4.75
C ALA A 58 -4.01 5.57 6.13
N GLU A 59 -4.90 6.44 6.60
CA GLU A 59 -5.64 6.24 7.84
C GLU A 59 -7.09 6.70 7.65
N PRO A 60 -8.09 5.79 7.59
CA PRO A 60 -7.97 4.34 7.76
C PRO A 60 -7.16 3.65 6.63
N LEU A 61 -6.56 2.50 6.92
CA LEU A 61 -5.65 1.78 6.01
C LEU A 61 -6.30 1.44 4.67
N ASP A 62 -7.59 1.10 4.70
CA ASP A 62 -8.38 0.72 3.52
C ASP A 62 -8.88 1.93 2.73
N ALA A 63 -8.71 3.15 3.24
CA ALA A 63 -9.32 4.37 2.70
C ALA A 63 -10.82 4.20 2.39
N CYS A 64 -11.54 3.36 3.14
CA CYS A 64 -12.97 3.12 2.89
C CYS A 64 -13.88 4.18 3.54
N SER A 65 -13.28 5.06 4.33
CA SER A 65 -13.86 6.28 4.89
C SER A 65 -12.93 7.47 4.61
N PRO A 66 -13.39 8.72 4.81
CA PRO A 66 -12.52 9.90 4.65
C PRO A 66 -11.23 9.76 5.44
N LEU A 67 -10.09 10.07 4.80
CA LEU A 67 -8.80 9.95 5.47
C LEU A 67 -8.66 10.99 6.57
N THR A 68 -8.28 10.54 7.76
CA THR A 68 -8.04 11.39 8.94
C THR A 68 -6.80 12.25 8.74
N LYS A 69 -5.75 11.67 8.14
CA LYS A 69 -4.52 12.37 7.77
C LYS A 69 -4.70 13.04 6.41
N LYS A 70 -4.59 14.36 6.40
CA LYS A 70 -4.50 15.13 5.16
C LYS A 70 -3.07 15.12 4.65
N ALA A 71 -2.92 15.19 3.34
CA ALA A 71 -1.63 15.30 2.69
C ALA A 71 -0.90 16.57 3.19
N VAL A 72 0.40 16.42 3.48
CA VAL A 72 1.25 17.59 3.74
C VAL A 72 1.34 18.37 2.43
N VAL A 73 0.87 19.62 2.45
CA VAL A 73 0.92 20.47 1.27
C VAL A 73 2.36 20.55 0.78
N ALA A 74 2.58 20.20 -0.48
CA ALA A 74 3.85 20.36 -1.14
C ALA A 74 4.21 21.85 -1.14
N LYS A 75 5.03 22.27 -0.17
CA LYS A 75 5.75 23.54 -0.21
C LYS A 75 7.00 23.35 -1.08
N ASP A 76 7.61 24.43 -1.51
CA ASP A 76 8.84 24.37 -2.31
C ASP A 76 9.88 23.48 -1.63
N GLY A 77 10.32 22.44 -2.34
CA GLY A 77 11.28 21.44 -1.84
C GLY A 77 10.68 20.24 -1.10
N VAL A 78 9.37 20.18 -0.87
CA VAL A 78 8.69 19.01 -0.27
C VAL A 78 8.23 18.06 -1.39
N PRO A 79 8.61 16.76 -1.36
CA PRO A 79 8.17 15.79 -2.35
C PRO A 79 6.65 15.60 -2.35
N SER A 80 6.09 15.27 -3.52
CA SER A 80 4.64 15.07 -3.68
C SER A 80 4.13 13.98 -2.73
N PRO A 81 3.04 14.21 -1.99
CA PRO A 81 2.52 13.22 -1.04
C PRO A 81 1.76 12.11 -1.76
N PHE A 82 2.17 10.85 -1.57
CA PHE A 82 1.53 9.65 -2.10
C PHE A 82 0.87 8.87 -0.97
N ALA A 83 -0.36 8.39 -1.16
CA ALA A 83 -1.04 7.54 -0.18
C ALA A 83 -0.74 6.05 -0.45
N LEU A 84 -0.44 5.30 0.60
CA LEU A 84 -0.35 3.84 0.58
C LEU A 84 -1.60 3.25 1.23
N ILE A 85 -2.37 2.46 0.49
CA ILE A 85 -3.70 1.98 0.88
C ILE A 85 -3.73 0.46 0.73
N ILE A 86 -4.27 -0.24 1.71
CA ILE A 86 -4.43 -1.71 1.62
C ILE A 86 -5.62 -2.08 0.73
N ARG A 87 -5.50 -3.18 0.00
CA ARG A 87 -6.60 -3.79 -0.76
C ARG A 87 -7.74 -4.22 0.18
N GLY A 88 -8.97 -4.26 -0.34
CA GLY A 88 -10.15 -4.73 0.38
C GLY A 88 -11.10 -3.62 0.88
N GLY A 89 -12.23 -4.02 1.47
CA GLY A 89 -13.25 -3.12 2.03
C GLY A 89 -14.15 -2.40 1.01
N CYS A 90 -13.57 -1.76 -0.01
CA CYS A 90 -14.27 -0.96 -1.01
C CYS A 90 -13.53 -0.95 -2.36
N SER A 91 -14.11 -0.30 -3.39
CA SER A 91 -13.56 -0.29 -4.75
C SER A 91 -12.25 0.50 -4.86
N PHE A 92 -11.44 0.18 -5.89
CA PHE A 92 -10.22 0.94 -6.19
C PHE A 92 -10.52 2.43 -6.47
N GLU A 93 -11.61 2.72 -7.15
CA GLU A 93 -12.03 4.10 -7.45
C GLU A 93 -12.33 4.87 -6.16
N ASP A 94 -13.08 4.27 -5.23
CA ASP A 94 -13.43 4.92 -3.95
C ASP A 94 -12.19 5.27 -3.13
N LYS A 95 -11.21 4.36 -3.12
CA LYS A 95 -9.91 4.56 -2.44
C LYS A 95 -9.18 5.76 -3.03
N VAL A 96 -9.01 5.78 -4.36
CA VAL A 96 -8.31 6.86 -5.07
C VAL A 96 -9.03 8.20 -4.89
N ARG A 97 -10.37 8.21 -5.00
CA ARG A 97 -11.17 9.42 -4.84
C ARG A 97 -11.03 10.02 -3.43
N ARG A 98 -10.99 9.19 -2.39
CA ARG A 98 -10.80 9.67 -1.00
C ARG A 98 -9.37 10.13 -0.73
N ALA A 99 -8.37 9.48 -1.31
CA ALA A 99 -6.99 9.95 -1.26
C ALA A 99 -6.84 11.32 -1.93
N GLN A 100 -7.43 11.51 -3.11
CA GLN A 100 -7.47 12.80 -3.79
C GLN A 100 -8.18 13.87 -2.94
N ALA A 101 -9.33 13.54 -2.34
CA ALA A 101 -10.07 14.46 -1.46
C ALA A 101 -9.26 14.87 -0.20
N ALA A 102 -8.35 14.01 0.26
CA ALA A 102 -7.41 14.29 1.35
C ALA A 102 -6.16 15.07 0.91
N GLY A 103 -6.00 15.35 -0.39
CA GLY A 103 -4.92 16.16 -0.97
C GLY A 103 -3.71 15.37 -1.45
N PHE A 104 -3.78 14.04 -1.50
CA PHE A 104 -2.68 13.23 -2.02
C PHE A 104 -2.56 13.36 -3.54
N LYS A 105 -1.34 13.34 -4.05
CA LYS A 105 -1.04 13.48 -5.49
C LYS A 105 -1.13 12.17 -6.25
N ALA A 106 -0.88 11.06 -5.58
CA ALA A 106 -1.03 9.71 -6.09
C ALA A 106 -1.50 8.76 -4.97
N ALA A 107 -2.05 7.62 -5.34
CA ALA A 107 -2.44 6.55 -4.43
C ALA A 107 -1.90 5.22 -4.96
N ILE A 108 -1.25 4.46 -4.09
CA ILE A 108 -0.72 3.13 -4.35
C ILE A 108 -1.55 2.17 -3.51
N VAL A 109 -2.25 1.25 -4.17
CA VAL A 109 -3.02 0.20 -3.50
C VAL A 109 -2.19 -1.07 -3.50
N TYR A 110 -1.79 -1.54 -2.32
CA TYR A 110 -1.00 -2.77 -2.19
C TYR A 110 -1.90 -3.93 -1.74
N ASP A 111 -1.52 -5.13 -2.15
CA ASP A 111 -2.11 -6.37 -1.66
C ASP A 111 -1.23 -6.93 -0.53
N ASP A 112 -1.85 -7.46 0.52
CA ASP A 112 -1.19 -8.15 1.62
C ASP A 112 -1.24 -9.69 1.49
N GLU A 113 -1.87 -10.18 0.43
CA GLU A 113 -1.98 -11.59 0.09
C GLU A 113 -1.13 -11.92 -1.15
N ASP A 114 -0.65 -13.16 -1.22
CA ASP A 114 0.05 -13.67 -2.41
C ASP A 114 -0.94 -13.83 -3.58
N GLY A 115 -0.76 -13.06 -4.64
CA GLY A 115 -1.64 -13.11 -5.80
C GLY A 115 -1.18 -12.26 -6.98
N ASP A 116 -1.83 -12.46 -8.12
CA ASP A 116 -1.58 -11.66 -9.33
C ASP A 116 -2.04 -10.20 -9.13
N LEU A 117 -1.33 -9.28 -9.76
CA LEU A 117 -1.73 -7.88 -9.82
C LEU A 117 -3.06 -7.77 -10.59
N VAL A 118 -4.01 -7.03 -10.02
CA VAL A 118 -5.35 -6.87 -10.58
C VAL A 118 -5.58 -5.43 -11.00
N ALA A 119 -5.80 -5.23 -12.30
CA ALA A 119 -6.36 -3.97 -12.78
C ALA A 119 -7.78 -3.81 -12.26
N SER A 120 -8.15 -2.59 -11.90
CA SER A 120 -9.55 -2.25 -11.70
C SER A 120 -10.33 -2.58 -12.97
N LYS A 121 -11.30 -3.49 -12.85
CA LYS A 121 -12.21 -3.77 -13.95
C LYS A 121 -13.05 -2.52 -14.21
N ASP A 122 -12.97 -1.99 -15.42
CA ASP A 122 -14.01 -1.12 -15.91
C ASP A 122 -15.32 -1.87 -15.83
N PHE A 123 -16.32 -1.29 -15.19
CA PHE A 123 -17.71 -1.61 -15.51
C PHE A 123 -17.98 -1.03 -16.92
N SER A 124 -17.47 -1.69 -17.94
CA SER A 124 -17.94 -1.53 -19.31
C SER A 124 -19.00 -2.61 -19.57
N LEU A 125 -20.26 -2.17 -19.61
CA LEU A 125 -21.35 -2.93 -20.22
C LEU A 125 -20.96 -3.35 -21.65
N PRO A 126 -21.52 -4.46 -22.17
CA PRO A 126 -21.02 -5.11 -23.38
C PRO A 126 -21.32 -4.24 -24.60
N THR A 127 -20.35 -4.04 -25.48
CA THR A 127 -20.63 -3.59 -26.85
C THR A 127 -19.77 -4.36 -27.82
N GLU A 128 -20.32 -5.50 -28.25
CA GLU A 128 -20.20 -5.93 -29.63
C GLU A 128 -20.72 -4.78 -30.52
N ARG A 129 -19.82 -4.05 -31.20
CA ARG A 129 -20.04 -3.64 -32.59
C ARG A 129 -18.71 -3.22 -33.23
N LYS A 130 -18.24 -4.06 -34.16
CA LYS A 130 -17.31 -3.67 -35.22
C LYS A 130 -17.90 -2.49 -36.00
N GLU A 131 -17.08 -1.49 -36.32
CA GLU A 131 -16.92 -0.91 -37.66
C GLU A 131 -16.01 0.32 -37.61
N SER A 132 -15.19 0.41 -38.65
CA SER A 132 -14.20 1.42 -39.00
C SER A 132 -14.79 2.82 -39.14
N PHE A 133 -14.13 3.86 -38.58
CA PHE A 133 -14.18 5.20 -39.19
C PHE A 133 -12.98 6.09 -38.81
N SER A 134 -12.10 6.23 -39.80
CA SER A 134 -11.42 7.45 -40.27
C SER A 134 -10.79 8.45 -39.28
N ARG A 135 -9.50 8.70 -39.56
CA ARG A 135 -8.70 9.89 -39.25
C ARG A 135 -9.51 11.14 -38.89
N GLN A 136 -9.25 11.71 -37.70
CA GLN A 136 -8.85 13.11 -37.48
C GLN A 136 -8.89 13.46 -35.99
N GLY A 137 -7.83 14.09 -35.50
CA GLY A 137 -7.85 14.93 -34.30
C GLY A 137 -7.23 14.33 -33.03
N MET A 138 -6.14 14.96 -32.57
CA MET A 138 -5.77 15.08 -31.15
C MET A 138 -7.01 15.40 -30.29
N PRO A 139 -7.13 14.95 -29.02
CA PRO A 139 -6.30 15.56 -27.97
C PRO A 139 -5.91 14.68 -26.77
N VAL A 140 -5.05 15.33 -25.99
CA VAL A 140 -4.46 15.07 -24.68
C VAL A 140 -5.49 14.76 -23.58
N ALA A 141 -5.16 13.81 -22.71
CA ALA A 141 -5.30 13.87 -21.25
C ALA A 141 -4.41 12.80 -20.62
#